data_AF-A0A9Q8P424-F1
#
_entry.id   AF-A0A9Q8P424-F1
#
_cell.length_a   1.000
_cell.length_b   1.000
_cell.length_c   1.000
_cell.angle_alpha   90.00
_cell.angle_beta   90.00
_cell.angle_gamma   90.00
#
_symmetry.space_group_name_H-M   'P 1'
#
loop_
_entity.id
_entity.type
_entity.pdbx_description
1 polymer ?
#
loop_
_entity_poly.entity_id
_entity_poly.type
_entity_poly.pdbx_seq_one_letter_code
_entity_poly.pdbx_strand_id
1 'polypeptide(L)'
;MNISQYLAQHGTSEALSAAIGTSEQNDLEIPTWVIDWRNPPERRHLLNGSSQSKEWHAGFVHHHRQTICTSDVPGTLTLRGKRTHIIMALSAPDHADPLPRSKDHRRHRKKVVLSDGHAALTPYAAQQYDIVAVFLGFEVPFVLRHRPPPDQGWLLVGECYVEHIMEAQAVDDVDWDTITSKEPVMPLEDFHLY
;
A
#
# COMPACT_ATOMS: atom_id res chain seq x y z
N MET A 1 -0.25 14.03 -17.00
CA MET A 1 0.72 14.10 -15.89
C MET A 1 1.22 12.69 -15.64
N ASN A 2 2.52 12.45 -15.51
CA ASN A 2 3.04 11.09 -15.25
C ASN A 2 3.29 10.89 -13.75
N ILE A 3 3.38 9.63 -13.31
CA ILE A 3 3.58 9.28 -11.90
C ILE A 3 4.85 9.93 -11.32
N SER A 4 5.91 10.07 -12.12
CA SER A 4 7.16 10.72 -11.74
C SER A 4 6.98 12.21 -11.40
N GLN A 5 6.18 12.93 -12.19
CA GLN A 5 5.89 14.34 -11.95
C GLN A 5 4.98 14.53 -10.73
N TYR A 6 4.07 13.58 -10.47
CA TYR A 6 3.23 13.61 -9.28
C TYR A 6 4.02 13.28 -8.01
N LEU A 7 4.89 12.26 -8.05
CA LEU A 7 5.85 11.94 -6.98
C LEU A 7 6.71 13.15 -6.60
N ALA A 8 7.20 13.89 -7.61
CA ALA A 8 8.03 15.07 -7.38
C ALA A 8 7.28 16.25 -6.73
N GLN A 9 5.95 16.34 -6.92
CA GLN A 9 5.13 17.44 -6.37
C GLN A 9 4.53 17.11 -5.00
N HIS A 10 4.25 15.84 -4.74
CA HIS A 10 3.39 15.40 -3.64
C HIS A 10 4.06 14.41 -2.68
N GLY A 11 5.29 13.97 -2.97
CA GLY A 11 5.96 12.96 -2.19
C GLY A 11 5.56 11.53 -2.57
N THR A 12 6.25 10.58 -1.95
CA THR A 12 6.28 9.17 -2.33
C THR A 12 5.00 8.44 -1.95
N SER A 13 4.54 8.69 -0.72
CA SER A 13 3.29 8.12 -0.19
C SER A 13 2.07 8.59 -1.00
N GLU A 14 1.93 9.90 -1.26
CA GLU A 14 0.74 10.45 -1.93
C GLU A 14 0.50 9.88 -3.35
N ALA A 15 1.55 9.46 -4.05
CA ALA A 15 1.43 8.92 -5.40
C ALA A 15 0.81 7.52 -5.45
N LEU A 16 1.21 6.60 -4.56
CA LEU A 16 0.57 5.29 -4.47
C LEU A 16 -0.81 5.35 -3.83
N SER A 17 -1.07 6.33 -2.95
CA SER A 17 -2.42 6.57 -2.41
C SER A 17 -3.45 6.86 -3.49
N ALA A 18 -3.01 7.46 -4.61
CA ALA A 18 -3.84 7.86 -5.74
C ALA A 18 -3.93 6.76 -6.82
N ALA A 19 -3.24 5.62 -6.63
CA ALA A 19 -3.31 4.51 -7.56
C ALA A 19 -4.72 3.90 -7.61
N ILE A 20 -5.11 3.39 -8.78
CA ILE A 20 -6.45 2.85 -9.01
C ILE A 20 -6.77 1.65 -8.11
N GLY A 21 -5.73 0.86 -7.78
CA GLY A 21 -5.83 -0.38 -7.03
C GLY A 21 -6.60 -1.48 -7.75
N THR A 22 -6.92 -2.57 -7.04
CA THR A 22 -7.83 -3.60 -7.55
C THR A 22 -9.28 -3.14 -7.38
N SER A 23 -9.86 -2.47 -8.38
CA SER A 23 -11.29 -2.12 -8.41
C SER A 23 -12.10 -3.20 -9.14
N GLU A 24 -13.31 -3.53 -8.66
CA GLU A 24 -14.27 -4.39 -9.37
C GLU A 24 -14.77 -3.78 -10.69
N GLN A 25 -14.62 -2.46 -10.86
CA GLN A 25 -15.04 -1.72 -12.06
C GLN A 25 -13.92 -1.54 -13.09
N ASN A 26 -12.77 -2.21 -12.89
CA ASN A 26 -11.62 -2.05 -13.76
C ASN A 26 -11.72 -2.96 -15.00
N ASP A 27 -12.62 -2.61 -15.91
CA ASP A 27 -12.74 -3.21 -17.26
C ASP A 27 -11.57 -2.84 -18.20
N LEU A 28 -10.56 -2.16 -17.67
CA LEU A 28 -9.45 -1.61 -18.43
C LEU A 28 -8.17 -2.30 -17.97
N GLU A 29 -7.35 -2.75 -18.92
CA GLU A 29 -6.03 -3.39 -18.73
C GLU A 29 -4.98 -2.40 -18.18
N ILE A 30 -5.35 -1.55 -17.22
CA ILE A 30 -4.47 -0.54 -16.61
C ILE A 30 -3.85 -1.16 -15.35
N PRO A 31 -2.52 -1.06 -15.19
CA PRO A 31 -1.82 -1.52 -14.00
C PRO A 31 -2.36 -0.94 -12.69
N THR A 32 -2.39 -1.74 -11.62
CA THR A 32 -3.05 -1.36 -10.36
C THR A 32 -2.35 -0.23 -9.61
N TRP A 33 -1.06 -0.02 -9.89
CA TRP A 33 -0.25 1.07 -9.35
C TRP A 33 -0.40 2.38 -10.12
N VAL A 34 -1.10 2.39 -11.26
CA VAL A 34 -1.30 3.59 -12.08
C VAL A 34 -2.43 4.45 -11.52
N ILE A 35 -2.18 5.76 -11.52
CA ILE A 35 -3.20 6.77 -11.24
C ILE A 35 -4.07 6.94 -12.49
N ASP A 36 -5.40 6.83 -12.35
CA ASP A 36 -6.32 7.13 -13.45
C ASP A 36 -6.46 8.63 -13.66
N TRP A 37 -5.69 9.18 -14.59
CA TRP A 37 -5.68 10.60 -14.93
C TRP A 37 -6.89 11.09 -15.74
N ARG A 38 -7.80 10.20 -16.15
CA ARG A 38 -9.00 10.61 -16.89
C ARG A 38 -9.97 11.39 -15.99
N ASN A 39 -9.85 11.20 -14.69
CA ASN A 39 -10.53 11.97 -13.66
C ASN A 39 -9.48 12.64 -12.76
N PRO A 40 -9.82 13.72 -12.04
CA PRO A 40 -8.97 14.21 -10.95
C PRO A 40 -8.66 13.06 -9.99
N PRO A 41 -7.39 12.83 -9.60
CA PRO A 41 -7.01 11.70 -8.76
C PRO A 41 -7.80 11.74 -7.45
N GLU A 42 -8.68 10.75 -7.25
CA GLU A 42 -9.40 10.59 -6.01
C GLU A 42 -8.43 10.07 -4.95
N ARG A 43 -8.15 10.93 -3.97
CA ARG A 43 -7.28 10.62 -2.85
C ARG A 43 -7.99 9.68 -1.88
N ARG A 44 -7.79 8.36 -2.04
CA ARG A 44 -8.26 7.34 -1.09
C ARG A 44 -7.33 7.20 0.11
N HIS A 45 -6.91 8.31 0.70
CA HIS A 45 -6.02 8.29 1.85
C HIS A 45 -6.67 7.62 3.05
N LEU A 46 -5.87 6.93 3.87
CA LEU A 46 -6.18 6.74 5.28
C LEU A 46 -6.21 8.08 6.05
N LEU A 47 -5.48 9.08 5.55
CA LEU A 47 -5.11 10.34 6.18
C LEU A 47 -6.09 11.52 6.00
N ASN A 48 -7.38 11.28 5.78
CA ASN A 48 -8.34 12.40 5.78
C ASN A 48 -8.88 12.66 7.19
N GLY A 49 -8.22 13.57 7.92
CA GLY A 49 -8.78 14.10 9.16
C GLY A 49 -7.86 15.00 9.99
N SER A 50 -8.02 16.31 9.80
CA SER A 50 -7.64 17.40 10.72
C SER A 50 -6.19 17.89 10.69
N SER A 51 -6.08 19.20 10.93
CA SER A 51 -4.89 20.05 10.95
C SER A 51 -3.89 19.74 12.09
N GLN A 52 -3.82 18.49 12.51
CA GLN A 52 -2.79 17.87 13.35
C GLN A 52 -2.51 16.48 12.76
N SER A 53 -1.90 16.43 11.58
CA SER A 53 -1.48 15.17 10.96
C SER A 53 -0.45 14.51 11.87
N LYS A 54 -0.84 13.44 12.57
CA LYS A 54 0.14 12.50 13.12
C LYS A 54 0.89 11.93 11.91
N GLU A 55 2.14 12.35 11.74
CA GLU A 55 3.02 11.81 10.71
C GLU A 55 3.29 10.34 11.06
N TRP A 56 2.92 9.44 10.16
CA TRP A 56 3.23 8.03 10.30
C TRP A 56 4.51 7.72 9.55
N HIS A 57 5.24 6.74 10.04
CA HIS A 57 6.58 6.40 9.55
C HIS A 57 6.75 4.91 9.36
N ALA A 58 5.72 4.21 8.86
CA ALA A 58 5.72 2.74 8.80
C ALA A 58 6.98 2.18 8.11
N GLY A 59 7.36 2.74 6.95
CA GLY A 59 8.56 2.38 6.19
C GLY A 59 9.64 3.44 6.17
N PHE A 60 9.56 4.43 7.07
CA PHE A 60 10.44 5.59 7.07
C PHE A 60 11.30 5.63 8.33
N VAL A 61 12.60 5.85 8.17
CA VAL A 61 13.52 6.25 9.24
C VAL A 61 14.13 7.57 8.85
N HIS A 62 14.25 8.50 9.80
CA HIS A 62 14.84 9.81 9.56
C HIS A 62 16.19 9.65 8.83
N HIS A 63 16.37 10.42 7.74
CA HIS A 63 17.55 10.46 6.85
C HIS A 63 17.59 9.51 5.64
N HIS A 64 16.67 8.54 5.51
CA HIS A 64 16.62 7.67 4.32
C HIS A 64 15.48 8.04 3.38
N ARG A 65 15.82 8.47 2.16
CA ARG A 65 14.84 8.70 1.08
C ARG A 65 14.54 7.41 0.33
N GLN A 66 13.31 7.30 -0.16
CA GLN A 66 12.80 6.17 -0.94
C GLN A 66 13.81 5.69 -2.00
N THR A 67 14.07 4.39 -2.01
CA THR A 67 14.77 3.74 -3.13
C THR A 67 13.71 3.20 -4.08
N ILE A 68 13.42 3.94 -5.15
CA ILE A 68 12.66 3.36 -6.28
C ILE A 68 13.64 2.46 -7.00
N CYS A 69 13.45 1.14 -6.90
CA CYS A 69 14.29 0.18 -7.59
C CYS A 69 13.92 0.18 -9.09
N THR A 70 14.93 0.23 -9.95
CA THR A 70 14.74 0.03 -11.39
C THR A 70 14.37 -1.43 -11.64
N SER A 71 13.23 -1.67 -12.28
CA SER A 71 12.84 -3.01 -12.74
C SER A 71 13.43 -3.28 -14.12
N ASP A 72 13.99 -4.46 -14.32
CA ASP A 72 14.31 -4.96 -15.67
C ASP A 72 13.05 -5.49 -16.39
N VAL A 73 11.89 -5.56 -15.70
CA VAL A 73 10.63 -6.05 -16.25
C VAL A 73 9.77 -4.88 -16.75
N PRO A 74 9.52 -4.78 -18.07
CA PRO A 74 8.69 -3.71 -18.64
C PRO A 74 7.29 -3.67 -18.04
N GLY A 75 6.75 -2.46 -17.82
CA GLY A 75 5.38 -2.27 -17.35
C GLY A 75 5.18 -2.51 -15.84
N THR A 76 6.25 -2.75 -15.09
CA THR A 76 6.18 -2.94 -13.64
C THR A 76 6.76 -1.75 -12.88
N LEU A 77 6.18 -1.47 -11.71
CA LEU A 77 6.80 -0.61 -10.70
C LEU A 77 7.44 -1.52 -9.66
N THR A 78 8.77 -1.46 -9.51
CA THR A 78 9.46 -2.24 -8.48
C THR A 78 9.75 -1.39 -7.25
N LEU A 79 9.31 -1.88 -6.09
CA LEU A 79 9.50 -1.21 -4.81
C LEU A 79 10.19 -2.17 -3.85
N ARG A 80 11.23 -1.68 -3.17
CA ARG A 80 11.84 -2.41 -2.07
C ARG A 80 11.02 -2.23 -0.80
N GLY A 81 10.79 -3.32 -0.09
CA GLY A 81 10.02 -3.28 1.14
C GLY A 81 10.19 -4.53 1.99
N LYS A 82 9.40 -4.61 3.06
CA LYS A 82 9.33 -5.74 3.96
C LYS A 82 7.91 -6.26 4.02
N ARG A 83 7.73 -7.57 3.88
CA ARG A 83 6.46 -8.23 4.19
C ARG A 83 6.29 -8.28 5.71
N THR A 84 5.12 -7.87 6.19
CA THR A 84 4.86 -7.79 7.64
C THR A 84 3.83 -8.83 8.08
N HIS A 85 2.68 -8.93 7.39
CA HIS A 85 1.56 -9.76 7.82
C HIS A 85 0.81 -10.40 6.65
N ILE A 86 0.00 -11.41 6.96
CA ILE A 86 -1.00 -12.00 6.05
C ILE A 86 -2.39 -11.74 6.61
N ILE A 87 -3.35 -11.36 5.76
CA ILE A 87 -4.76 -11.25 6.15
C ILE A 87 -5.34 -12.65 6.33
N MET A 88 -5.69 -13.02 7.56
CA MET A 88 -6.18 -14.37 7.89
C MET A 88 -7.70 -14.48 7.88
N ALA A 89 -8.41 -13.42 8.27
CA ALA A 89 -9.86 -13.42 8.30
C ALA A 89 -10.42 -12.01 8.09
N LEU A 90 -11.60 -11.94 7.50
CA LEU A 90 -12.38 -10.72 7.42
C LEU A 90 -13.23 -10.62 8.69
N SER A 91 -13.21 -9.49 9.38
CA SER A 91 -14.12 -9.29 10.51
C SER A 91 -15.56 -9.25 9.99
N ALA A 92 -16.51 -9.81 10.76
CA ALA A 92 -17.92 -9.70 10.42
C ALA A 92 -18.29 -8.21 10.24
N PRO A 93 -19.17 -7.87 9.28
CA PRO A 93 -19.64 -6.50 9.14
C PRO A 93 -20.30 -6.08 10.46
N ASP A 94 -19.83 -4.97 11.04
CA ASP A 94 -20.49 -4.33 12.17
C ASP A 94 -21.98 -4.17 11.79
N HIS A 95 -22.90 -4.69 12.62
CA HIS A 95 -24.35 -4.81 12.35
C HIS A 95 -25.11 -3.47 12.24
N ALA A 96 -24.43 -2.36 11.95
CA ALA A 96 -25.03 -1.05 11.83
C ALA A 96 -24.26 -0.16 10.84
N ASP A 97 -24.58 -0.28 9.55
CA ASP A 97 -24.68 0.93 8.71
C ASP A 97 -25.69 0.70 7.57
N PRO A 98 -26.83 1.40 7.55
CA PRO A 98 -27.79 1.33 6.45
C PRO A 98 -27.22 1.99 5.16
N LEU A 99 -27.60 1.41 4.02
CA LEU A 99 -27.25 1.75 2.63
C LEU A 99 -27.44 3.25 2.22
N PRO A 100 -26.87 3.71 1.09
CA PRO A 100 -25.89 4.79 1.05
C PRO A 100 -26.45 6.15 0.63
N ARG A 101 -25.93 7.21 1.24
CA ARG A 101 -25.92 8.57 0.66
C ARG A 101 -24.61 9.26 1.06
N SER A 102 -23.83 9.72 0.07
CA SER A 102 -22.68 10.66 0.18
C SER A 102 -21.25 10.10 0.23
N LYS A 103 -20.35 10.91 -0.33
CA LYS A 103 -18.91 10.76 -0.65
C LYS A 103 -17.99 10.66 0.58
N ASP A 104 -18.13 9.61 1.38
CA ASP A 104 -17.26 9.40 2.55
C ASP A 104 -16.18 8.35 2.27
N HIS A 105 -14.91 8.79 2.22
CA HIS A 105 -13.75 7.92 1.98
C HIS A 105 -13.53 6.88 3.11
N ARG A 106 -14.14 7.07 4.29
CA ARG A 106 -14.11 6.10 5.40
C ARG A 106 -14.87 4.80 5.13
N ARG A 107 -15.80 4.82 4.15
CA ARG A 107 -16.65 3.66 3.78
C ARG A 107 -15.94 2.62 2.91
N HIS A 108 -14.73 2.89 2.45
CA HIS A 108 -13.92 1.97 1.65
C HIS A 108 -12.91 1.17 2.49
N ARG A 109 -13.14 1.03 3.80
CA ARG A 109 -12.24 0.29 4.68
C ARG A 109 -12.91 -0.95 5.25
N LYS A 110 -12.13 -2.02 5.38
CA LYS A 110 -12.56 -3.32 5.91
C LYS A 110 -11.70 -3.64 7.13
N LYS A 111 -12.34 -4.03 8.24
CA LYS A 111 -11.64 -4.58 9.39
C LYS A 111 -11.24 -6.03 9.09
N VAL A 112 -10.00 -6.38 9.36
CA VAL A 112 -9.47 -7.73 9.15
C VAL A 112 -8.63 -8.18 10.34
N VAL A 113 -8.42 -9.48 10.46
CA VAL A 113 -7.49 -10.10 11.40
C VAL A 113 -6.24 -10.54 10.64
N LEU A 114 -5.08 -10.16 11.16
CA LEU A 114 -3.76 -10.47 10.62
C LEU A 114 -3.20 -11.78 11.17
N SER A 115 -2.10 -12.25 10.58
CA SER A 115 -1.41 -13.51 10.93
C SER A 115 -0.84 -13.57 12.34
N ASP A 116 -0.64 -12.42 12.98
CA ASP A 116 -0.20 -12.29 14.37
C ASP A 116 -1.39 -12.17 15.36
N GLY A 117 -2.63 -12.21 14.86
CA GLY A 117 -3.85 -12.09 15.65
C GLY A 117 -4.34 -10.65 15.86
N HIS A 118 -3.58 -9.63 15.45
CA HIS A 118 -4.01 -8.23 15.58
C HIS A 118 -5.01 -7.82 14.50
N ALA A 119 -5.76 -6.76 14.76
CA ALA A 119 -6.71 -6.19 13.81
C ALA A 119 -6.06 -5.11 12.94
N ALA A 120 -6.53 -4.97 11.71
CA ALA A 120 -6.12 -3.93 10.78
C ALA A 120 -7.31 -3.31 10.04
N LEU A 121 -7.14 -2.08 9.55
CA LEU A 121 -8.08 -1.44 8.63
C LEU A 121 -7.48 -1.44 7.22
N THR A 122 -8.09 -2.16 6.30
CA THR A 122 -7.59 -2.39 4.93
C THR A 122 -8.54 -1.80 3.90
N PRO A 123 -8.19 -1.71 2.60
CA PRO A 123 -9.15 -1.34 1.57
C PRO A 123 -10.32 -2.33 1.51
N TYR A 124 -11.49 -1.88 1.08
CA TYR A 124 -12.68 -2.73 0.94
C TYR A 124 -12.44 -3.92 0.00
N ALA A 125 -11.59 -3.74 -1.01
CA ALA A 125 -11.21 -4.79 -1.94
C ALA A 125 -10.30 -5.88 -1.33
N ALA A 126 -9.80 -5.69 -0.10
CA ALA A 126 -8.93 -6.67 0.57
C ALA A 126 -9.64 -8.02 0.80
N GLN A 127 -8.89 -9.10 0.64
CA GLN A 127 -9.34 -10.48 0.72
C GLN A 127 -8.48 -11.29 1.69
N GLN A 128 -8.99 -12.46 2.07
CA GLN A 128 -8.20 -13.43 2.81
C GLN A 128 -6.96 -13.84 1.99
N TYR A 129 -5.82 -13.95 2.66
CA TYR A 129 -4.49 -14.25 2.11
C TYR A 129 -3.83 -13.15 1.28
N ASP A 130 -4.44 -11.96 1.17
CA ASP A 130 -3.67 -10.78 0.79
C ASP A 130 -2.58 -10.52 1.83
N ILE A 131 -1.45 -9.94 1.41
CA ILE A 131 -0.34 -9.62 2.32
C ILE A 131 -0.35 -8.13 2.67
N VAL A 132 0.22 -7.82 3.82
CA VAL A 132 0.55 -6.46 4.23
C VAL A 132 2.06 -6.26 4.08
N ALA A 133 2.46 -5.25 3.32
CA ALA A 133 3.84 -4.88 3.10
C ALA A 133 4.07 -3.40 3.43
N VAL A 134 5.28 -3.12 3.87
CA VAL A 134 5.79 -1.76 4.08
C VAL A 134 6.87 -1.51 3.04
N PHE A 135 6.71 -0.45 2.25
CA PHE A 135 7.72 -0.02 1.28
C PHE A 135 8.64 1.00 1.93
N LEU A 136 9.94 0.91 1.63
CA LEU A 136 10.93 1.83 2.18
C LEU A 136 10.66 3.27 1.69
N GLY A 137 10.61 4.22 2.63
CA GLY A 137 10.30 5.62 2.37
C GLY A 137 8.81 5.93 2.22
N PHE A 138 7.92 5.03 2.64
CA PHE A 138 6.47 5.26 2.71
C PHE A 138 5.97 5.39 4.14
N GLU A 139 4.94 6.22 4.32
CA GLU A 139 4.38 6.57 5.64
C GLU A 139 3.42 5.51 6.18
N VAL A 140 2.78 4.76 5.28
CA VAL A 140 1.74 3.78 5.61
C VAL A 140 2.02 2.43 4.95
N PRO A 141 1.53 1.32 5.53
CA PRO A 141 1.58 0.01 4.89
C PRO A 141 0.57 -0.12 3.74
N PHE A 142 0.78 -1.12 2.89
CA PHE A 142 -0.04 -1.42 1.73
C PHE A 142 -0.49 -2.88 1.74
N VAL A 143 -1.69 -3.11 1.24
CA VAL A 143 -2.21 -4.45 0.94
C VAL A 143 -1.84 -4.81 -0.49
N LEU A 144 -1.23 -5.98 -0.65
CA LEU A 144 -0.86 -6.55 -1.94
C LEU A 144 -1.53 -7.90 -2.14
N ARG A 145 -1.87 -8.20 -3.39
CA ARG A 145 -2.43 -9.48 -3.81
C ARG A 145 -1.52 -10.16 -4.81
N HIS A 146 -1.29 -11.46 -4.63
CA HIS A 146 -0.54 -12.23 -5.62
C HIS A 146 -1.32 -12.32 -6.94
N ARG A 147 -0.65 -12.14 -8.09
CA ARG A 147 -1.30 -12.39 -9.37
C ARG A 147 -1.69 -13.88 -9.50
N PRO A 148 -2.85 -14.21 -10.07
CA PRO A 148 -3.17 -15.61 -10.34
C PRO A 148 -2.15 -16.22 -11.33
N PRO A 149 -1.82 -17.51 -11.21
CA PRO A 149 -0.98 -18.20 -12.19
C PRO A 149 -1.53 -18.07 -13.62
N PRO A 150 -0.68 -18.03 -14.66
CA PRO A 150 0.76 -18.27 -14.66
C PRO A 150 1.62 -17.04 -14.32
N ASP A 151 0.99 -15.88 -14.09
CA ASP A 151 1.71 -14.63 -13.88
C ASP A 151 2.38 -14.59 -12.50
N GLN A 152 3.52 -13.92 -12.42
CA GLN A 152 4.25 -13.66 -11.18
C GLN A 152 4.17 -12.17 -10.82
N GLY A 153 4.22 -11.87 -9.52
CA GLY A 153 4.23 -10.50 -9.00
C GLY A 153 2.96 -10.12 -8.25
N TRP A 154 2.82 -8.82 -8.00
CA TRP A 154 1.87 -8.29 -7.05
C TRP A 154 0.93 -7.27 -7.68
N LEU A 155 -0.33 -7.32 -7.28
CA LEU A 155 -1.32 -6.27 -7.51
C LEU A 155 -1.39 -5.40 -6.26
N LEU A 156 -1.38 -4.08 -6.45
CA LEU A 156 -1.64 -3.13 -5.38
C LEU A 156 -3.14 -3.09 -5.10
N VAL A 157 -3.55 -3.49 -3.89
CA VAL A 157 -4.95 -3.38 -3.45
C VAL A 157 -5.20 -1.98 -2.88
N GLY A 158 -4.26 -1.45 -2.10
CA GLY A 158 -4.26 -0.09 -1.57
C GLY A 158 -3.72 0.02 -0.14
N GLU A 159 -3.75 1.22 0.42
CA GLU A 159 -3.22 1.51 1.77
C GLU A 159 -4.01 0.80 2.89
N CYS A 160 -3.30 0.41 3.94
CA CYS A 160 -3.90 -0.07 5.19
C CYS A 160 -3.30 0.59 6.44
N TYR A 161 -3.99 0.41 7.57
CA TYR A 161 -3.56 0.84 8.88
C TYR A 161 -3.41 -0.38 9.78
N VAL A 162 -2.24 -0.47 10.42
CA VAL A 162 -1.88 -1.54 11.35
C VAL A 162 -1.18 -0.88 12.53
N GLU A 163 -1.90 -0.73 13.65
CA GLU A 163 -1.54 0.13 14.78
C GLU A 163 -0.08 -0.02 15.24
N HIS A 164 0.42 -1.25 15.32
CA HIS A 164 1.73 -1.57 15.88
C HIS A 164 2.93 -1.42 14.93
N ILE A 165 2.71 -1.00 13.68
CA ILE A 165 3.81 -0.79 12.71
C ILE A 165 3.83 0.60 12.07
N MET A 166 3.00 1.54 12.55
CA MET A 166 2.90 2.87 11.94
C MET A 166 4.00 3.86 12.37
N GLU A 167 4.85 3.52 13.34
CA GLU A 167 5.89 4.38 13.91
C GLU A 167 7.28 3.73 13.73
N ALA A 168 7.57 3.31 12.49
CA ALA A 168 8.82 2.68 12.05
C ALA A 168 9.14 1.29 12.64
N GLN A 169 8.27 0.70 13.46
CA GLN A 169 8.50 -0.64 14.01
C GLN A 169 8.57 -1.73 12.94
N ALA A 170 7.97 -1.53 11.76
CA ALA A 170 8.11 -2.50 10.67
C ALA A 170 9.54 -2.60 10.12
N VAL A 171 10.38 -1.58 10.29
CA VAL A 171 11.70 -1.47 9.68
C VAL A 171 12.82 -1.32 10.73
N ASP A 172 12.56 -1.75 11.97
CA ASP A 172 13.49 -1.66 13.09
C ASP A 172 14.68 -2.65 12.96
N ASP A 173 14.47 -3.77 12.29
CA ASP A 173 15.43 -4.84 12.01
C ASP A 173 16.08 -4.73 10.63
N VAL A 174 15.81 -3.64 9.90
CA VAL A 174 16.37 -3.41 8.56
C VAL A 174 17.77 -2.83 8.68
N ASP A 175 18.73 -3.47 8.02
CA ASP A 175 20.06 -2.89 7.81
C ASP A 175 20.02 -1.83 6.71
N TRP A 176 19.99 -0.56 7.13
CA TRP A 176 19.87 0.60 6.25
C TRP A 176 21.07 0.80 5.30
N ASP A 177 22.24 0.23 5.60
CA ASP A 177 23.41 0.30 4.72
C ASP A 177 23.24 -0.61 3.49
N THR A 178 22.37 -1.61 3.59
CA THR A 178 22.16 -2.61 2.53
C THR A 178 20.97 -2.30 1.62
N ILE A 179 20.18 -1.25 1.91
CA ILE A 179 18.91 -0.97 1.20
C ILE A 179 19.11 -0.63 -0.28
N THR A 180 20.31 -0.23 -0.69
CA THR A 180 20.67 0.09 -2.08
C THR A 180 21.39 -1.05 -2.79
N SER A 181 21.57 -2.20 -2.12
CA SER A 181 22.19 -3.38 -2.70
C SER A 181 21.44 -3.83 -3.96
N LYS A 182 22.17 -4.36 -4.94
CA LYS A 182 21.56 -4.84 -6.19
C LYS A 182 20.46 -5.88 -5.92
N GLU A 183 20.73 -6.81 -5.03
CA GLU A 183 19.77 -7.82 -4.58
C GLU A 183 19.28 -7.46 -3.17
N PRO A 184 17.99 -7.71 -2.85
CA PRO A 184 17.47 -7.40 -1.53
C PRO A 184 18.09 -8.34 -0.48
N VAL A 185 18.53 -7.75 0.64
CA VAL A 185 19.05 -8.50 1.79
C VAL A 185 17.91 -8.72 2.79
N MET A 186 17.81 -9.93 3.34
CA MET A 186 16.75 -10.24 4.32
C MET A 186 16.76 -9.22 5.48
N PRO A 187 15.58 -8.73 5.92
CA PRO A 187 14.23 -9.22 5.60
C PRO A 187 13.57 -8.54 4.38
N LEU A 188 14.31 -7.77 3.59
CA LEU A 188 13.75 -7.04 2.46
C LEU A 188 13.47 -7.93 1.25
N GLU A 189 12.50 -7.50 0.45
CA GLU A 189 12.11 -8.09 -0.82
C GLU A 189 11.87 -6.98 -1.86
N ASP A 190 12.06 -7.27 -3.14
CA ASP A 190 11.68 -6.39 -4.24
C ASP A 190 10.29 -6.80 -4.76
N PHE A 191 9.32 -5.90 -4.63
CA PHE A 191 7.93 -6.12 -5.03
C PHE A 191 7.69 -5.56 -6.43
N HIS A 192 7.47 -6.46 -7.40
CA HIS A 192 7.11 -6.10 -8.77
C HIS A 192 5.60 -5.89 -8.87
N LEU A 193 5.18 -4.62 -8.88
CA LEU A 193 3.77 -4.22 -8.99
C LEU A 193 3.33 -4.15 -10.45
N TYR A 194 2.18 -4.76 -10.74
CA TYR A 194 1.55 -4.82 -12.06
C TYR A 194 0.20 -4.12 -12.13
#